data_AF-A0A645G687-F1
#
_entry.id   AF-A0A645G687-F1
#
_cell.length_a   1.000
_cell.length_b   1.000
_cell.length_c   1.000
_cell.angle_alpha   90.00
_cell.angle_beta   90.00
_cell.angle_gamma   90.00
#
_symmetry.space_group_name_H-M   'P 1'
#
loop_
_entity.id
_entity.type
_entity.pdbx_description
1 polymer ?
#
loop_
_entity_poly.entity_id
_entity_poly.type
_entity_poly.pdbx_seq_one_letter_code
_entity_poly.pdbx_strand_id
1 'polypeptide(L)' 'MDSSEKAKQTIANEKWENKNREYASYLKSRSSARSFIRNKATLEDLEELKILIEEREKLLKE' A
#
# COMPACT_ATOMS: atom_id res chain seq x y z
N MET A 1 3.51 -41.51 -6.73
CA MET A 1 3.12 -40.36 -7.58
C MET A 1 2.49 -39.30 -6.68
N ASP A 2 3.00 -38.10 -6.50
CA ASP A 2 4.35 -37.55 -6.47
C ASP A 2 4.15 -36.23 -5.71
N SER A 3 4.48 -36.20 -4.41
CA SER A 3 4.25 -35.03 -3.52
C SER A 3 5.03 -33.78 -3.96
N SER A 4 5.87 -33.89 -4.99
CA SER A 4 6.63 -32.82 -5.64
C SER A 4 5.76 -31.81 -6.40
N GLU A 5 4.61 -32.21 -6.95
CA GLU A 5 3.79 -31.32 -7.80
C GLU A 5 3.03 -30.25 -7.01
N LYS A 6 2.49 -30.60 -5.83
CA LYS A 6 1.82 -29.64 -4.93
C LYS A 6 2.76 -28.55 -4.44
N ALA A 7 4.04 -28.87 -4.20
CA ALA A 7 5.03 -27.91 -3.74
C ALA A 7 5.31 -26.81 -4.78
N LYS A 8 5.26 -27.13 -6.08
CA LYS A 8 5.54 -26.17 -7.16
C LYS A 8 4.42 -25.13 -7.33
N GLN A 9 3.15 -25.53 -7.13
CA GLN A 9 2.02 -24.60 -7.17
C GLN A 9 2.03 -23.63 -5.98
N THR A 10 2.39 -24.09 -4.78
CA THR A 10 2.49 -23.22 -3.59
C THR A 10 3.60 -22.17 -3.76
N ILE A 11 4.77 -22.56 -4.25
CA ILE A 11 5.90 -21.63 -4.47
C ILE A 11 5.60 -20.61 -5.57
N ALA A 12 4.85 -21.00 -6.61
CA ALA A 12 4.41 -20.08 -7.67
C ALA A 12 3.37 -19.08 -7.15
N ASN A 13 2.41 -19.52 -6.33
CA ASN A 13 1.44 -18.65 -5.68
C ASN A 13 2.10 -17.71 -4.67
N GLU A 14 3.06 -18.18 -3.87
CA GLU A 14 3.81 -17.34 -2.94
C GLU A 14 4.65 -16.28 -3.66
N LYS A 15 5.22 -16.59 -4.81
CA LYS A 15 5.94 -15.59 -5.63
C LYS A 15 4.99 -14.56 -6.25
N TRP A 16 3.78 -14.97 -6.62
CA TRP A 16 2.75 -14.05 -7.12
C TRP A 16 2.19 -13.18 -5.99
N GLU A 17 1.88 -13.76 -4.83
CA GLU A 17 1.47 -13.04 -3.63
C GLU A 17 2.56 -12.10 -3.13
N ASN A 18 3.84 -12.50 -3.14
CA ASN A 18 4.93 -11.62 -2.73
C ASN A 18 5.13 -10.45 -3.70
N LYS A 19 5.06 -10.68 -5.02
CA LYS A 19 5.07 -9.60 -6.02
C LYS A 19 3.86 -8.66 -5.89
N ASN A 20 2.73 -9.17 -5.43
CA ASN A 20 1.51 -8.38 -5.23
C ASN A 20 1.36 -7.85 -3.79
N ARG A 21 2.22 -8.24 -2.86
CA ARG A 21 2.11 -7.88 -1.44
C ARG A 21 2.38 -6.40 -1.24
N GLU A 22 3.40 -5.89 -1.91
CA GLU A 22 3.73 -4.46 -1.89
C GLU A 22 2.62 -3.64 -2.52
N TYR A 23 2.08 -4.10 -3.66
CA TYR A 23 0.96 -3.44 -4.32
C TYR A 23 -0.33 -3.47 -3.48
N ALA A 24 -0.65 -4.62 -2.88
CA ALA A 24 -1.79 -4.76 -1.98
C ALA A 24 -1.63 -3.91 -0.72
N SER A 25 -0.43 -3.87 -0.14
CA SER A 25 -0.09 -3.00 0.98
C SER A 25 -0.27 -1.53 0.61
N TYR A 26 0.23 -1.12 -0.55
CA TYR A 26 0.03 0.22 -1.10
C TYR A 26 -1.46 0.56 -1.25
N LEU A 27 -2.27 -0.32 -1.83
CA LEU A 27 -3.70 -0.10 -1.99
C LEU A 27 -4.44 0.01 -0.65
N LYS A 28 -4.06 -0.82 0.34
CA LYS A 28 -4.61 -0.76 1.69
C LYS A 28 -4.28 0.57 2.36
N SER A 29 -3.01 0.98 2.33
CA SER A 29 -2.56 2.27 2.87
C SER A 29 -3.28 3.44 2.21
N ARG A 30 -3.39 3.43 0.88
CA ARG A 30 -4.10 4.46 0.10
C ARG A 30 -5.57 4.57 0.49
N SER A 31 -6.25 3.44 0.66
CA SER A 31 -7.67 3.40 1.02
C SER A 31 -7.90 3.87 2.45
N SER A 32 -7.04 3.46 3.38
CA SER A 32 -7.07 3.91 4.77
C SER A 32 -6.84 5.42 4.90
N ALA A 33 -5.82 5.95 4.20
CA ALA A 33 -5.53 7.39 4.19
C ALA A 33 -6.72 8.21 3.68
N ARG A 34 -7.36 7.77 2.58
CA ARG A 34 -8.57 8.40 2.05
C ARG A 34 -9.71 8.42 3.07
N SER A 35 -9.93 7.31 3.77
CA SER A 35 -11.00 7.22 4.77
C SER A 35 -10.71 8.11 5.97
N PHE A 36 -9.45 8.18 6.40
CA PHE A 36 -9.01 9.04 7.48
C PHE A 36 -9.28 10.52 7.16
N ILE A 37 -8.77 11.01 6.01
CA ILE A 37 -8.97 12.39 5.56
C ILE A 37 -10.45 12.75 5.45
N ARG A 38 -11.30 11.83 4.94
CA ARG A 38 -12.72 12.11 4.72
C ARG A 38 -13.56 12.11 6.00
N ASN A 39 -13.27 11.18 6.91
CA ASN A 39 -14.23 10.82 7.97
C ASN A 39 -13.70 11.00 9.39
N LYS A 40 -12.37 11.13 9.59
CA LYS A 40 -11.75 11.09 10.93
C LYS A 40 -10.85 12.29 11.22
N ALA A 41 -10.19 12.83 10.20
CA ALA A 41 -9.23 13.91 10.36
C ALA A 41 -9.88 15.18 10.92
N THR A 42 -9.21 15.79 11.89
CA THR A 42 -9.54 17.12 12.41
C THR A 42 -8.97 18.20 11.49
N LEU A 43 -9.31 19.47 11.75
CA LEU A 43 -8.77 20.59 10.96
C LEU A 43 -7.24 20.65 11.04
N GLU A 44 -6.68 20.45 12.23
CA GLU A 44 -5.23 20.43 12.48
C GLU A 44 -4.54 19.28 11.72
N ASP A 45 -5.13 18.08 11.75
CA ASP A 45 -4.63 16.93 10.96
C ASP A 45 -4.61 17.26 9.46
N LEU A 46 -5.66 17.92 8.94
CA LEU A 46 -5.73 18.29 7.53
C LEU A 46 -4.70 19.35 7.15
N GLU A 47 -4.37 20.28 8.04
CA GLU A 47 -3.32 21.27 7.83
C GLU A 47 -1.94 20.62 7.82
N GLU A 48 -1.65 19.74 8.78
CA GLU A 48 -0.39 18.97 8.80
C GLU A 48 -0.25 18.11 7.54
N LEU A 49 -1.30 17.38 7.15
CA LEU A 49 -1.28 16.54 5.96
C LEU A 49 -1.05 17.33 4.67
N LYS A 50 -1.53 18.57 4.56
CA LYS A 50 -1.24 19.44 3.41
C LYS A 50 0.25 19.76 3.32
N ILE A 51 0.89 20.11 4.43
CA ILE A 51 2.33 20.40 4.49
C ILE A 51 3.12 19.17 4.03
N LEU A 52 2.79 18.00 4.57
CA LEU A 52 3.43 16.73 4.19
C LEU A 52 3.25 16.40 2.69
N ILE A 53 2.09 16.70 2.12
CA ILE A 53 1.83 16.52 0.68
C ILE A 53 2.70 17.49 -0.14
N GLU A 54 2.79 18.76 0.24
CA GLU A 54 3.61 19.74 -0.47
C GLU A 54 5.09 19.35 -0.49
N GLU A 55 5.64 18.93 0.66
CA GLU A 55 7.01 18.44 0.74
C GLU A 55 7.23 17.22 -0.16
N ARG A 56 6.30 16.26 -0.12
CA ARG A 56 6.38 15.05 -0.96
C ARG A 56 6.30 15.37 -2.44
N GLU A 57 5.46 16.31 -2.84
CA GLU A 57 5.33 16.74 -4.23
C GLU A 57 6.60 17.43 -4.74
N LYS A 58 7.24 18.29 -3.92
CA LYS A 58 8.52 18.91 -4.26
C LYS A 58 9.57 17.86 -4.57
N LEU A 59 9.71 16.86 -3.69
CA LEU A 59 10.64 15.74 -3.86
C LEU A 59 10.34 14.82 -5.07
N LEU A 60 9.12 14.85 -5.62
CA LEU A 60 8.76 14.07 -6.81
C LEU A 60 8.88 14.87 -8.12
N LYS A 61 8.89 16.20 -8.03
CA LYS A 61 8.98 17.11 -9.17
C LYS A 61 10.43 17.56 -9.45
N GLU A 62 11.34 17.39 -8.49
CA GLU A 62 12.80 17.36 -8.71
C GLU A 62 13.25 16.06 -9.38
#